data_AF-A0A930SRJ2-F1
#
_entry.id   AF-A0A930SRJ2-F1
#
_cell.length_a   1.000
_cell.length_b   1.000
_cell.length_c   1.000
_cell.angle_alpha   90.00
_cell.angle_beta   90.00
_cell.angle_gamma   90.00
#
_symmetry.space_group_name_H-M   'P 1'
#
loop_
_entity.id
_entity.type
_entity.pdbx_description
1 polymer ?
#
loop_
_entity_poly.entity_id
_entity_poly.type
_entity_poly.pdbx_seq_one_letter_code
_entity_poly.pdbx_strand_id
1 'polypeptide(L)'
;MGKSFFRMAQVGLGGVLLTTLGSAGAIAESTRYCGYDPDLGNNPLGMRAYITITEADGTTTFTYEQLGSIVPNPDAPIALTVTRTLTFYDTPLDIARQRLRNSSALYDTLVGYDAPEGYGPVDAVLSCTTQDAQP
;
A
#
# COMPACT_ATOMS: atom_id res chain seq x y z
N MET A 1 21.80 -76.08 -16.20
CA MET A 1 21.87 -75.82 -14.73
C MET A 1 22.71 -74.56 -14.56
N GLY A 2 22.26 -73.40 -14.11
CA GLY A 2 21.34 -73.11 -13.00
C GLY A 2 22.17 -72.62 -11.81
N LYS A 3 22.28 -71.30 -11.62
CA LYS A 3 22.04 -70.54 -10.37
C LYS A 3 22.77 -69.20 -10.30
N SER A 4 21.97 -68.18 -10.02
CA SER A 4 22.26 -66.79 -9.71
C SER A 4 22.98 -66.59 -8.35
N PHE A 5 23.62 -65.42 -8.18
CA PHE A 5 23.43 -64.41 -7.11
C PHE A 5 24.72 -63.73 -6.55
N PHE A 6 24.74 -62.39 -6.69
CA PHE A 6 25.01 -61.35 -5.64
C PHE A 6 26.39 -60.70 -5.39
N ARG A 7 26.29 -59.39 -5.03
CA ARG A 7 27.24 -58.35 -4.51
C ARG A 7 28.03 -57.54 -5.56
N MET A 8 27.87 -56.22 -5.74
CA MET A 8 27.73 -55.00 -4.89
C MET A 8 29.07 -54.36 -4.46
N ALA A 9 29.12 -53.02 -4.52
CA ALA A 9 30.18 -52.02 -4.21
C ALA A 9 31.05 -51.61 -5.42
N GLN A 10 30.88 -50.45 -6.09
CA GLN A 10 30.93 -49.01 -5.73
C GLN A 10 32.35 -48.42 -5.65
N VAL A 11 32.45 -47.16 -6.11
CA VAL A 11 33.48 -46.11 -5.96
C VAL A 11 34.51 -46.06 -7.12
N GLY A 12 34.64 -44.98 -7.89
CA GLY A 12 33.99 -43.67 -7.87
C GLY A 12 34.39 -42.88 -9.12
N LEU A 13 33.42 -42.20 -9.74
CA LEU A 13 33.66 -41.15 -10.72
C LEU A 13 33.25 -39.85 -10.06
N GLY A 14 34.23 -39.01 -9.74
CA GLY A 14 34.01 -37.63 -9.31
C GLY A 14 33.44 -36.83 -10.48
N GLY A 15 32.12 -36.77 -10.56
CA GLY A 15 31.40 -35.88 -11.45
C GLY A 15 31.37 -34.47 -10.87
N VAL A 16 31.92 -33.53 -11.62
CA VAL A 16 31.83 -32.09 -11.36
C VAL A 16 30.35 -31.71 -11.34
N LEU A 17 29.84 -31.33 -10.16
CA LEU A 17 28.49 -30.83 -9.99
C LEU A 17 28.49 -29.35 -10.41
N LEU A 18 28.04 -29.06 -11.63
CA LEU A 18 27.68 -27.71 -12.06
C LEU A 18 26.48 -27.25 -11.22
N THR A 19 26.72 -26.41 -10.22
CA THR A 19 25.65 -25.68 -9.54
C THR A 19 25.25 -24.49 -10.41
N THR A 20 24.17 -24.63 -11.18
CA THR A 20 23.48 -23.47 -11.74
C THR A 20 22.81 -22.73 -10.59
N LEU A 21 23.40 -21.61 -10.15
CA LEU A 21 22.69 -20.63 -9.32
C LEU A 21 21.56 -20.06 -10.18
N GLY A 22 20.34 -20.57 -9.96
CA GLY A 22 19.14 -19.89 -10.40
C GLY A 22 19.00 -18.62 -9.58
N SER A 23 19.34 -17.48 -10.18
CA SER A 23 18.96 -16.18 -9.66
C SER A 23 17.43 -16.10 -9.67
N ALA A 24 16.80 -16.38 -8.54
CA ALA A 24 15.43 -15.94 -8.32
C ALA A 24 15.49 -14.41 -8.32
N GLY A 25 15.15 -13.80 -9.45
CA GLY A 25 14.98 -12.35 -9.53
C GLY A 25 13.90 -11.97 -8.53
N ALA A 26 14.25 -11.18 -7.52
CA ALA A 26 13.26 -10.47 -6.74
C ALA A 26 12.46 -9.62 -7.75
N ILE A 27 11.16 -9.89 -7.88
CA ILE A 27 10.28 -8.98 -8.59
C ILE A 27 10.26 -7.74 -7.70
N ALA A 28 10.90 -6.66 -8.14
CA ALA A 28 10.81 -5.40 -7.44
C ALA A 28 9.33 -4.96 -7.53
N GLU A 29 8.61 -5.07 -6.42
CA GLU A 29 7.22 -4.62 -6.33
C GLU A 29 7.22 -3.10 -6.33
N SER A 30 6.68 -2.50 -7.40
CA SER A 30 6.57 -1.06 -7.52
C SER A 30 5.40 -0.58 -6.65
N THR A 31 5.70 0.30 -5.71
CA THR A 31 4.67 0.91 -4.86
C THR A 31 4.23 2.22 -5.49
N ARG A 32 2.91 2.46 -5.59
CA ARG A 32 2.41 3.77 -5.99
C ARG A 32 1.99 4.56 -4.76
N TYR A 33 2.37 5.82 -4.72
CA TYR A 33 1.99 6.75 -3.66
C TYR A 33 1.26 7.93 -4.28
N CYS A 34 0.12 8.31 -3.71
CA CYS A 34 -0.54 9.57 -4.05
C CYS A 34 -0.68 10.45 -2.82
N GLY A 35 -0.48 11.75 -3.01
CA GLY A 35 -0.64 12.77 -1.98
C GLY A 35 -1.13 14.08 -2.59
N TYR A 36 -1.53 15.01 -1.71
CA TYR A 36 -1.94 16.35 -2.10
C TYR A 36 -0.82 17.07 -2.87
N ASP A 37 -1.18 17.65 -4.01
CA ASP A 37 -0.32 18.46 -4.84
C ASP A 37 -0.79 19.92 -4.80
N PRO A 38 0.00 20.85 -4.22
CA PRO A 38 -0.38 22.25 -4.10
C PRO A 38 -0.49 22.96 -5.45
N ASP A 39 0.14 22.43 -6.50
CA ASP A 39 0.08 23.02 -7.84
C ASP A 39 -1.26 22.73 -8.54
N LEU A 40 -2.02 21.73 -8.05
CA LEU A 40 -3.33 21.35 -8.59
C LEU A 40 -4.50 22.12 -7.94
N GLY A 41 -4.25 22.92 -6.91
CA GLY A 41 -5.24 23.78 -6.26
C GLY A 41 -5.25 23.68 -4.73
N ASN A 42 -6.26 24.29 -4.10
CA ASN A 42 -6.39 24.27 -2.64
C ASN A 42 -6.80 22.88 -2.12
N ASN A 43 -6.25 22.47 -0.98
CA ASN A 43 -6.65 21.24 -0.30
C ASN A 43 -8.10 21.34 0.22
N PRO A 44 -9.06 20.53 -0.30
CA PRO A 44 -10.47 20.58 0.13
C PRO A 44 -10.68 20.10 1.57
N LEU A 45 -9.74 19.36 2.14
CA LEU A 45 -9.76 18.92 3.55
C LEU A 45 -9.32 20.04 4.52
N GLY A 46 -8.90 21.19 4.00
CA GLY A 46 -8.38 22.30 4.77
C GLY A 46 -6.90 22.14 5.13
N MET A 47 -6.38 23.05 5.97
CA MET A 47 -4.94 23.15 6.25
C MET A 47 -4.39 22.08 7.20
N ARG A 48 -5.26 21.30 7.85
CA ARG A 48 -4.88 20.38 8.95
C ARG A 48 -5.32 18.95 8.73
N ALA A 49 -5.75 18.61 7.52
CA ALA A 49 -6.09 17.25 7.18
C ALA A 49 -5.58 16.88 5.79
N TYR A 50 -5.21 15.62 5.62
CA TYR A 50 -4.69 15.10 4.37
C TYR A 50 -5.17 13.68 4.14
N ILE A 51 -5.26 13.32 2.86
CA ILE A 51 -5.40 11.93 2.43
C ILE A 51 -4.15 11.55 1.64
N THR A 52 -3.60 10.40 2.00
CA THR A 52 -2.56 9.73 1.22
C THR A 52 -3.10 8.39 0.73
N ILE A 53 -2.58 7.94 -0.40
CA ILE A 53 -2.96 6.65 -0.99
C ILE A 53 -1.68 5.87 -1.24
N THR A 54 -1.67 4.60 -0.87
CA THR A 54 -0.60 3.66 -1.21
C THR A 54 -1.19 2.48 -1.95
N GLU A 55 -0.54 2.05 -3.02
CA GLU A 55 -0.81 0.79 -3.71
C GLU A 55 0.44 -0.08 -3.62
N ALA A 56 0.28 -1.28 -3.06
CA ALA A 56 1.29 -2.33 -3.05
C ALA A 56 0.58 -3.66 -3.29
N ASP A 57 1.16 -4.49 -4.16
CA ASP A 57 0.71 -5.87 -4.43
C ASP A 57 -0.77 -5.96 -4.83
N GLY A 58 -1.22 -4.99 -5.63
CA GLY A 58 -2.61 -4.87 -6.05
C GLY A 58 -3.59 -4.47 -4.94
N THR A 59 -3.13 -4.18 -3.72
CA THR A 59 -3.92 -3.67 -2.60
C THR A 59 -3.75 -2.16 -2.49
N THR A 60 -4.87 -1.43 -2.42
CA THR A 60 -4.85 0.03 -2.24
C THR A 60 -5.32 0.43 -0.86
N THR A 61 -4.55 1.28 -0.18
CA THR A 61 -4.87 1.81 1.14
C THR A 61 -4.97 3.32 1.10
N PHE A 62 -6.12 3.86 1.52
CA PHE A 62 -6.35 5.27 1.77
C PHE A 62 -6.11 5.55 3.25
N THR A 63 -5.30 6.55 3.56
CA THR A 63 -5.10 7.04 4.93
C THR A 63 -5.55 8.48 5.03
N TYR A 64 -6.57 8.73 5.84
CA TYR A 64 -6.98 10.06 6.25
C TYR A 64 -6.30 10.38 7.58
N GLU A 65 -5.64 11.54 7.64
CA GLU A 65 -5.10 12.07 8.89
C GLU A 65 -5.58 13.49 9.13
N GLN A 66 -5.99 13.76 10.37
CA GLN A 66 -6.32 15.09 10.87
C GLN A 66 -5.36 15.44 12.01
N LEU A 67 -4.57 16.50 11.79
CA LEU A 67 -3.54 16.97 12.69
C LEU A 67 -4.14 17.64 13.95
N GLY A 68 -3.35 17.59 15.03
CA GLY A 68 -3.80 17.76 16.41
C GLY A 68 -4.55 19.06 16.72
N SER A 69 -5.82 19.00 17.08
CA SER A 69 -6.50 20.14 17.70
C SER A 69 -6.08 20.26 19.17
N ILE A 70 -5.73 21.47 19.61
CA ILE A 70 -5.42 21.71 21.02
C ILE A 70 -6.72 21.76 21.80
N VAL A 71 -6.87 20.86 22.77
CA VAL A 71 -8.01 20.83 23.68
C VAL A 71 -7.59 21.45 25.01
N PRO A 72 -8.32 22.47 25.51
CA PRO A 72 -8.07 23.02 26.82
C PRO A 72 -8.25 21.97 27.92
N ASN A 73 -7.27 21.85 28.79
CA ASN A 73 -7.32 21.02 29.99
C ASN A 73 -6.64 21.80 31.14
N PRO A 74 -7.22 21.79 32.36
CA PRO A 74 -6.73 22.56 33.51
C PRO A 74 -5.27 22.30 33.89
N ASP A 75 -4.73 21.11 33.62
CA ASP A 75 -3.36 20.75 34.02
C ASP A 75 -2.32 21.06 32.94
N ALA A 76 -2.65 20.78 31.67
CA ALA A 76 -1.79 21.02 30.51
C ALA A 76 -2.60 20.90 29.21
N PRO A 77 -2.22 21.61 28.13
CA PRO A 77 -2.85 21.43 26.82
C PRO A 77 -2.65 20.00 26.30
N ILE A 78 -3.72 19.40 25.77
CA ILE A 78 -3.67 18.09 25.11
C ILE A 78 -3.90 18.26 23.60
N ALA A 79 -3.28 17.41 22.78
CA ALA A 79 -3.48 17.38 21.34
C ALA A 79 -4.33 16.18 20.94
N LEU A 80 -5.42 16.41 20.20
CA LEU A 80 -6.26 15.36 19.64
C LEU A 80 -6.00 15.22 18.14
N THR A 81 -5.38 14.12 17.72
CA THR A 81 -5.20 13.71 16.32
C THR A 81 -6.16 12.59 15.97
N VAL A 82 -6.47 12.46 14.68
CA VAL A 82 -7.30 11.37 14.16
C VAL A 82 -6.63 10.78 12.93
N THR A 83 -6.53 9.46 12.89
CA THR A 83 -6.08 8.71 11.70
C THR A 83 -7.11 7.63 11.40
N ARG A 84 -7.52 7.52 10.13
CA ARG A 84 -8.42 6.48 9.64
C ARG A 84 -7.87 5.89 8.37
N THR A 85 -8.03 4.58 8.23
CA THR A 85 -7.50 3.84 7.10
C THR A 85 -8.60 3.01 6.46
N LEU A 86 -8.73 3.10 5.14
CA LEU A 86 -9.62 2.27 4.34
C LEU A 86 -8.78 1.48 3.34
N THR A 87 -8.79 0.15 3.46
CA THR A 87 -8.03 -0.76 2.60
C THR A 87 -8.97 -1.49 1.65
N PHE A 88 -8.65 -1.41 0.36
CA PHE A 88 -9.26 -2.18 -0.70
C PHE A 88 -8.31 -3.30 -1.11
N TYR A 89 -8.56 -4.51 -0.59
CA TYR A 89 -7.82 -5.71 -0.97
C TYR A 89 -8.06 -6.08 -2.44
N ASP A 90 -7.02 -6.58 -3.11
CA ASP A 90 -7.06 -7.03 -4.51
C ASP A 90 -7.73 -6.01 -5.45
N THR A 91 -7.51 -4.73 -5.17
CA THR A 91 -8.09 -3.61 -5.88
C THR A 91 -7.00 -2.57 -6.18
N PRO A 92 -6.58 -2.43 -7.45
CA PRO A 92 -5.56 -1.45 -7.84
C PRO A 92 -6.08 -0.01 -7.70
N LEU A 93 -5.16 0.96 -7.65
CA LEU A 93 -5.43 2.33 -7.20
C LEU A 93 -6.45 3.06 -8.05
N ASP A 94 -6.42 2.87 -9.37
CA ASP A 94 -7.37 3.47 -10.29
C ASP A 94 -8.80 3.00 -10.03
N ILE A 95 -8.98 1.70 -9.76
CA ILE A 95 -10.28 1.12 -9.41
C ILE A 95 -10.70 1.54 -8.01
N ALA A 96 -9.77 1.54 -7.05
CA ALA A 96 -10.07 1.92 -5.66
C ALA A 96 -10.49 3.40 -5.56
N ARG A 97 -9.80 4.31 -6.28
CA ARG A 97 -10.18 5.74 -6.39
C ARG A 97 -11.57 5.90 -7.00
N GLN A 98 -11.89 5.16 -8.05
CA GLN A 98 -13.24 5.18 -8.64
C GLN A 98 -14.31 4.67 -7.67
N ARG A 99 -14.05 3.58 -6.93
CA ARG A 99 -14.98 3.08 -5.91
C ARG A 99 -15.25 4.10 -4.82
N LEU A 100 -14.21 4.76 -4.30
CA LEU A 100 -14.36 5.79 -3.28
C LEU A 100 -15.09 7.03 -3.83
N ARG A 101 -14.80 7.43 -5.07
CA ARG A 101 -15.50 8.53 -5.76
C ARG A 101 -17.00 8.25 -5.96
N ASN A 102 -17.36 6.99 -6.21
CA ASN A 102 -18.73 6.59 -6.49
C ASN A 102 -19.55 6.22 -5.23
N SER A 103 -18.97 6.36 -4.03
CA SER A 103 -19.63 6.02 -2.77
C SER A 103 -19.36 7.06 -1.70
N SER A 104 -20.32 7.97 -1.49
CA SER A 104 -20.26 8.92 -0.38
C SER A 104 -20.13 8.22 0.96
N ALA A 105 -20.88 7.14 1.19
CA ALA A 105 -20.81 6.37 2.44
C ALA A 105 -19.40 5.85 2.78
N LEU A 106 -18.64 5.36 1.78
CA LEU A 106 -17.25 4.93 2.00
C LEU A 106 -16.35 6.12 2.34
N TYR A 107 -16.54 7.25 1.66
CA TYR A 107 -15.77 8.45 1.93
C TYR A 107 -16.09 9.06 3.29
N ASP A 108 -17.37 9.18 3.65
CA ASP A 108 -17.86 9.63 4.96
C ASP A 108 -17.30 8.76 6.08
N THR A 109 -17.22 7.44 5.85
CA THR A 109 -16.60 6.49 6.78
C THR A 109 -15.10 6.76 6.94
N LEU A 110 -14.39 7.00 5.84
CA LEU A 110 -12.96 7.31 5.85
C LEU A 110 -12.66 8.61 6.61
N VAL A 111 -13.42 9.68 6.36
CA VAL A 111 -13.18 10.98 7.01
C VAL A 111 -13.82 11.08 8.40
N GLY A 112 -14.84 10.28 8.67
CA GLY A 112 -15.55 10.19 9.95
C GLY A 112 -16.58 11.29 10.19
N TYR A 113 -17.08 11.91 9.11
CA TYR A 113 -18.14 12.91 9.12
C TYR A 113 -18.87 12.90 7.76
N ASP A 114 -20.06 13.50 7.70
CA ASP A 114 -20.82 13.66 6.45
C ASP A 114 -20.14 14.70 5.54
N ALA A 115 -19.65 14.26 4.38
CA ALA A 115 -18.96 15.09 3.41
C ALA A 115 -19.79 15.16 2.11
N PRO A 116 -20.71 16.14 1.98
CA PRO A 116 -21.67 16.19 0.87
C PRO A 116 -21.04 16.35 -0.51
N GLU A 117 -19.85 16.96 -0.58
CA GLU A 117 -19.06 17.11 -1.81
C GLU A 117 -18.35 15.81 -2.24
N GLY A 118 -18.32 14.81 -1.34
CA GLY A 118 -17.69 13.52 -1.56
C GLY A 118 -16.17 13.59 -1.77
N TYR A 119 -15.63 12.49 -2.29
CA TYR A 119 -14.19 12.34 -2.53
C TYR A 119 -13.69 13.10 -3.77
N GLY A 120 -14.59 13.47 -4.70
CA GLY A 120 -14.24 14.03 -6.01
C GLY A 120 -13.29 15.24 -5.95
N PRO A 121 -13.57 16.28 -5.13
CA PRO A 121 -12.69 17.43 -5.01
C PRO A 121 -11.30 17.07 -4.46
N VAL A 122 -11.22 16.16 -3.49
CA VAL A 122 -9.94 15.70 -2.95
C VAL A 122 -9.15 14.96 -4.02
N ASP A 123 -9.82 14.04 -4.72
CA ASP A 123 -9.23 13.24 -5.78
C ASP A 123 -8.64 14.09 -6.93
N ALA A 124 -9.23 15.24 -7.20
CA ALA A 124 -8.79 16.17 -8.24
C ALA A 124 -7.46 16.87 -7.93
N VAL A 125 -7.06 16.93 -6.65
CA VAL A 125 -5.82 17.59 -6.21
C VAL A 125 -4.75 16.61 -5.73
N LEU A 126 -4.91 15.32 -6.05
CA LEU A 126 -3.89 14.31 -5.76
C LEU A 126 -2.98 14.06 -6.95
N SER A 127 -1.67 14.09 -6.72
CA SER A 127 -0.65 13.63 -7.65
C SER A 127 -0.07 12.31 -7.18
N CYS A 128 0.31 11.44 -8.12
CA CYS A 128 0.79 10.10 -7.82
C CYS A 128 2.17 9.87 -8.41
N THR A 129 3.06 9.27 -7.62
CA THR A 129 4.38 8.84 -8.03
C THR A 129 4.51 7.32 -7.88
N THR A 130 5.31 6.71 -8.74
CA THR A 130 5.77 5.35 -8.54
C THR A 130 7.09 5.41 -7.80
N GLN A 131 7.17 4.72 -6.67
CA GLN A 131 8.40 4.51 -5.94
C GLN A 131 8.84 3.06 -6.19
N ASP A 132 9.98 2.90 -6.85
CA ASP A 132 10.60 1.59 -6.99
C ASP A 132 11.07 1.11 -5.60
N ALA A 133 10.86 -0.17 -5.30
CA ALA A 133 11.42 -0.78 -4.11
C ALA A 133 12.95 -0.57 -4.11
N GLN A 134 13.48 0.13 -3.11
CA GLN A 134 14.93 0.25 -2.96
C GLN A 134 15.50 -1.17 -2.71
N PRO A 135 16.53 -1.59 -3.48
CA PRO A 135 17.14 -2.91 -3.33
C PRO A 135 17.81 -3.13 -1.98
#